data_AF-A0A2V9MU16-F1
#
_entry.id   AF-A0A2V9MU16-F1
#
_cell.length_a   1.000
_cell.length_b   1.000
_cell.length_c   1.000
_cell.angle_alpha   90.00
_cell.angle_beta   90.00
_cell.angle_gamma   90.00
#
_symmetry.space_group_name_H-M   'P 1'
#
loop_
_entity.id
_entity.type
_entity.pdbx_description
1 polymer ?
#
loop_
_entity_poly.entity_id
_entity_poly.type
_entity_poly.pdbx_seq_one_letter_code
_entity_poly.pdbx_strand_id
1 'polypeptide(L)'
;QNLVAPLSSDQLWRKPYSYGNSIGNLVLHLTGNLNYYIGAQIAGTGYIRHRDEEFTDGGKSKADLMRDFDVATEMVLSTIARQTDADWVSPYSAVNEPESENRFTAVFRCAGHAYHHVGQMIYLQREVLKNQ
;
A
#
# COMPACT_ATOMS: atom_id res chain seq x y z
N GLN A 1 5.60 -1.12 -10.07
CA GLN A 1 5.91 -2.14 -11.10
C GLN A 1 7.42 -2.33 -11.30
N ASN A 2 8.21 -1.29 -11.62
CA ASN A 2 9.67 -1.42 -11.87
C ASN A 2 10.50 -2.01 -10.72
N LEU A 3 10.15 -1.73 -9.45
CA LEU A 3 10.89 -2.26 -8.28
C LEU A 3 10.65 -3.75 -8.03
N VAL A 4 9.54 -4.30 -8.53
CA VAL A 4 9.15 -5.69 -8.32
C VAL A 4 9.51 -6.56 -9.53
N ALA A 5 9.49 -5.97 -10.73
CA ALA A 5 9.76 -6.66 -11.99
C ALA A 5 11.00 -7.58 -11.98
N PRO A 6 12.20 -7.14 -11.54
CA PRO A 6 13.41 -7.95 -11.62
C PRO A 6 13.51 -9.05 -10.55
N LEU A 7 12.57 -9.12 -9.60
CA LEU A 7 12.61 -10.08 -8.50
C LEU A 7 11.79 -11.34 -8.84
N SER A 8 12.27 -12.51 -8.43
CA SER A 8 11.45 -13.73 -8.36
C SER A 8 10.41 -13.63 -7.23
N SER A 9 9.45 -14.56 -7.21
CA SER A 9 8.50 -14.68 -6.09
C SER A 9 9.23 -14.93 -4.76
N ASP A 10 10.27 -15.75 -4.73
CA ASP A 10 11.02 -16.03 -3.50
C ASP A 10 11.83 -14.81 -3.04
N GLN A 11 12.43 -14.08 -3.98
CA GLN A 11 13.17 -12.86 -3.69
C GLN A 11 12.28 -11.75 -3.13
N LEU A 12 11.02 -11.67 -3.58
CA LEU A 12 10.04 -10.71 -3.06
C LEU A 12 9.81 -10.85 -1.55
N TRP A 13 9.81 -12.09 -1.05
CA TRP A 13 9.57 -12.41 0.34
C TRP A 13 10.84 -12.48 1.19
N ARG A 14 12.03 -12.38 0.57
CA ARG A 14 13.30 -12.36 1.29
C ARG A 14 13.43 -11.06 2.10
N LYS A 15 13.74 -11.20 3.39
CA LYS A 15 14.09 -10.10 4.29
C LYS A 15 15.62 -9.94 4.32
N PRO A 16 16.19 -8.89 3.70
CA PRO A 16 17.65 -8.69 3.72
C PRO A 16 18.16 -8.28 5.10
N TYR A 17 17.28 -7.77 5.97
CA TYR A 17 17.58 -7.40 7.35
C TYR A 17 16.66 -8.14 8.32
N SER A 18 17.21 -8.64 9.43
CA SER A 18 16.46 -9.42 10.44
C SER A 18 15.35 -8.62 11.13
N TYR A 19 15.51 -7.30 11.23
CA TYR A 19 14.54 -6.37 11.82
C TYR A 19 13.58 -5.75 10.78
N GLY A 20 13.75 -6.08 9.50
CA GLY A 20 13.10 -5.40 8.39
C GLY A 20 11.95 -6.17 7.75
N ASN A 21 11.24 -5.47 6.87
CA ASN A 21 10.20 -6.04 6.01
C ASN A 21 10.78 -6.49 4.66
N SER A 22 10.13 -7.47 4.03
CA SER A 22 10.38 -7.80 2.63
C SER A 22 9.66 -6.82 1.71
N ILE A 23 10.01 -6.79 0.43
CA ILE A 23 9.27 -6.01 -0.56
C ILE A 23 7.82 -6.52 -0.66
N GLY A 24 7.61 -7.84 -0.56
CA GLY A 24 6.28 -8.45 -0.52
C GLY A 24 5.42 -7.90 0.63
N ASN A 25 5.97 -7.80 1.84
CA ASN A 25 5.26 -7.23 2.99
C ASN A 25 4.93 -5.75 2.77
N LEU A 26 5.85 -4.97 2.21
CA LEU A 26 5.58 -3.56 1.94
C LEU A 26 4.49 -3.36 0.87
N VAL A 27 4.42 -4.22 -0.15
CA VAL A 27 3.33 -4.17 -1.15
C VAL A 27 2.00 -4.58 -0.51
N LEU A 28 1.96 -5.64 0.30
CA LEU A 28 0.75 -6.01 1.06
C LEU A 28 0.27 -4.87 1.94
N HIS A 29 1.19 -4.24 2.67
CA HIS A 29 0.91 -3.12 3.54
C HIS A 29 0.31 -1.92 2.77
N LEU A 30 0.88 -1.58 1.62
CA LEU A 30 0.33 -0.52 0.77
C LEU A 30 -1.06 -0.89 0.23
N THR A 31 -1.25 -2.13 -0.21
CA THR A 31 -2.57 -2.61 -0.67
C THR A 31 -3.63 -2.51 0.44
N GLY A 32 -3.30 -2.93 1.66
CA GLY A 32 -4.20 -2.82 2.81
C GLY A 32 -4.47 -1.39 3.24
N ASN A 33 -3.43 -0.52 3.20
CA ASN A 33 -3.55 0.91 3.45
C ASN A 33 -4.56 1.57 2.49
N LEU A 34 -4.41 1.37 1.17
CA LEU A 34 -5.29 1.96 0.16
C LEU A 34 -6.72 1.43 0.28
N ASN A 35 -6.89 0.11 0.41
CA ASN A 35 -8.20 -0.51 0.55
C ASN A 35 -8.95 -0.06 1.81
N TYR A 36 -8.23 0.22 2.91
CA TYR A 36 -8.86 0.73 4.12
C TYR A 36 -9.14 2.23 4.04
N TYR A 37 -8.10 3.07 3.94
CA TYR A 37 -8.25 4.51 4.11
C TYR A 37 -9.03 5.18 2.97
N ILE A 38 -8.98 4.62 1.77
CA ILE A 38 -9.75 5.12 0.63
C ILE A 38 -10.94 4.20 0.34
N GLY A 39 -10.69 2.90 0.24
CA GLY A 39 -11.73 1.93 -0.13
C GLY A 39 -12.87 1.86 0.87
N ALA A 40 -12.58 1.54 2.13
CA ALA A 40 -13.60 1.42 3.15
C ALA A 40 -14.15 2.79 3.58
N GLN A 41 -13.27 3.78 3.81
CA GLN A 41 -13.67 5.05 4.43
C GLN A 41 -14.25 6.08 3.46
N ILE A 42 -13.93 6.02 2.16
CA ILE A 42 -14.42 6.98 1.16
C ILE A 42 -15.29 6.29 0.12
N ALA A 43 -14.81 5.18 -0.47
CA ALA A 43 -15.51 4.50 -1.55
C ALA A 43 -16.60 3.52 -1.06
N GLY A 44 -16.66 3.23 0.24
CA GLY A 44 -17.68 2.36 0.84
C GLY A 44 -17.56 0.89 0.45
N THR A 45 -16.36 0.37 0.19
CA THR A 45 -16.17 -1.02 -0.29
C THR A 45 -16.47 -2.09 0.76
N GLY A 46 -16.58 -1.71 2.04
CA GLY A 46 -16.76 -2.66 3.15
C GLY A 46 -15.49 -3.46 3.50
N TYR A 47 -14.32 -3.06 2.99
CA TYR A 47 -13.05 -3.73 3.28
C TYR A 47 -12.73 -3.73 4.78
N ILE A 48 -12.42 -4.92 5.32
CA ILE A 48 -11.99 -5.12 6.70
C ILE A 48 -10.48 -5.30 6.69
N ARG A 49 -9.77 -4.43 7.42
CA ARG A 49 -8.31 -4.42 7.43
C ARG A 49 -7.74 -5.34 8.51
N HIS A 50 -6.93 -6.30 8.09
CA HIS A 50 -6.13 -7.16 8.96
C HIS A 50 -4.68 -6.67 8.95
N ARG A 51 -4.39 -5.60 9.69
CA ARG A 51 -3.09 -4.89 9.59
C ARG A 51 -1.90 -5.77 9.95
N ASP A 52 -2.03 -6.63 10.96
CA ASP A 52 -0.91 -7.44 11.43
C ASP A 52 -0.51 -8.50 10.38
N GLU A 53 -1.50 -9.02 9.64
CA GLU A 53 -1.29 -9.98 8.54
C GLU A 53 -0.47 -9.37 7.39
N GLU A 54 -0.54 -8.05 7.16
CA GLU A 54 0.27 -7.35 6.15
C GLU A 54 1.79 -7.54 6.37
N PHE A 55 2.22 -7.83 7.61
CA PHE A 55 3.62 -7.98 8.00
C PHE A 55 4.04 -9.41 8.35
N THR A 56 3.07 -10.32 8.60
CA THR A 56 3.34 -11.74 8.87
C THR A 56 3.13 -12.62 7.65
N ASP A 57 2.25 -12.23 6.73
CA ASP A 57 1.94 -13.03 5.56
C ASP A 57 3.08 -13.05 4.54
N GLY A 58 3.14 -14.15 3.79
CA GLY A 58 4.08 -14.37 2.71
C GLY A 58 3.63 -15.48 1.78
N GLY A 59 4.38 -15.70 0.70
CA GLY A 59 4.16 -16.82 -0.21
C GLY A 59 3.10 -16.59 -1.30
N LYS A 60 2.42 -15.44 -1.34
CA LYS A 60 1.62 -15.06 -2.50
C LYS A 60 2.51 -14.91 -3.74
N SER A 61 2.03 -15.34 -4.90
CA SER A 61 2.76 -15.21 -6.15
C SER A 61 3.01 -13.74 -6.49
N LYS A 62 4.13 -13.43 -7.17
CA LYS A 62 4.39 -12.06 -7.67
C LYS A 62 3.20 -11.49 -8.45
N ALA A 63 2.58 -12.33 -9.29
CA ALA A 63 1.46 -11.93 -10.14
C ALA A 63 0.22 -11.56 -9.31
N ASP A 64 -0.16 -12.39 -8.34
CA ASP A 64 -1.33 -12.12 -7.48
C ASP A 64 -1.11 -10.91 -6.59
N LEU A 65 0.09 -10.77 -6.03
CA LEU A 65 0.44 -9.64 -5.18
C LEU A 65 0.31 -8.31 -5.94
N MET A 66 0.83 -8.27 -7.16
CA MET A 66 0.76 -7.07 -7.99
C MET A 66 -0.66 -6.83 -8.52
N ARG A 67 -1.41 -7.87 -8.88
CA ARG A 67 -2.81 -7.76 -9.29
C ARG A 67 -3.66 -7.11 -8.20
N ASP A 68 -3.52 -7.54 -6.95
CA ASP A 68 -4.30 -6.98 -5.85
C ASP A 68 -3.91 -5.51 -5.57
N PHE A 69 -2.63 -5.17 -5.71
CA PHE A 69 -2.15 -3.80 -5.58
C PHE A 69 -2.66 -2.90 -6.72
N ASP A 70 -2.68 -3.41 -7.96
CA ASP A 70 -3.20 -2.69 -9.13
C ASP A 70 -4.71 -2.44 -8.97
N VAL A 71 -5.50 -3.44 -8.53
CA VAL A 71 -6.93 -3.28 -8.22
C VAL A 71 -7.17 -2.22 -7.15
N ALA A 72 -6.38 -2.22 -6.06
CA ALA A 72 -6.48 -1.20 -5.03
C ALA A 72 -6.16 0.19 -5.58
N THR A 73 -5.14 0.30 -6.43
CA THR A 73 -4.74 1.57 -7.07
C THR A 73 -5.83 2.09 -8.01
N GLU A 74 -6.42 1.23 -8.84
CA GLU A 74 -7.54 1.58 -9.72
C GLU A 74 -8.73 2.07 -8.91
N MET A 75 -9.08 1.39 -7.81
CA MET A 75 -10.14 1.82 -6.90
C MET A 75 -9.87 3.23 -6.36
N VAL A 76 -8.63 3.54 -5.96
CA VAL A 76 -8.25 4.88 -5.49
C VAL A 76 -8.39 5.92 -6.60
N LEU A 77 -7.85 5.66 -7.80
CA LEU A 77 -7.93 6.59 -8.94
C LEU A 77 -9.39 6.89 -9.31
N SER A 78 -10.22 5.85 -9.38
CA SER A 78 -11.66 5.96 -9.60
C SER A 78 -12.36 6.77 -8.51
N THR A 79 -11.96 6.63 -7.25
CA THR A 79 -12.53 7.36 -6.12
C THR A 79 -12.16 8.84 -6.16
N ILE A 80 -10.90 9.16 -6.46
CA ILE A 80 -10.40 10.53 -6.64
C ILE A 80 -11.15 11.23 -7.78
N ALA A 81 -11.30 10.57 -8.93
CA ALA A 81 -11.94 11.14 -10.12
C ALA A 81 -13.43 11.49 -9.93
N ARG A 82 -14.09 10.89 -8.93
CA ARG A 82 -15.51 11.14 -8.62
C ARG A 82 -15.74 12.22 -7.56
N GLN A 83 -14.70 12.69 -6.87
CA GLN A 83 -14.87 13.69 -5.82
C GLN A 83 -15.23 15.05 -6.42
N THR A 84 -16.16 15.74 -5.77
CA THR A 84 -16.43 17.17 -5.97
C THR A 84 -15.58 18.03 -5.02
N ASP A 85 -15.56 19.35 -5.23
CA ASP A 85 -14.88 20.28 -4.31
C ASP A 85 -15.41 20.17 -2.87
N ALA A 86 -16.73 19.97 -2.71
CA ALA A 86 -17.36 19.78 -1.41
C ALA A 86 -16.97 18.46 -0.74
N ASP A 87 -16.75 17.41 -1.54
CA ASP A 87 -16.28 16.13 -1.01
C ASP A 87 -14.87 16.26 -0.42
N TRP A 88 -13.97 17.00 -1.08
CA TRP A 88 -12.58 17.13 -0.64
C TRP A 88 -12.43 17.75 0.74
N VAL A 89 -13.31 18.69 1.09
CA VAL A 89 -13.34 19.36 2.40
C VAL A 89 -14.24 18.65 3.41
N SER A 90 -14.92 17.57 3.02
CA SER A 90 -15.79 16.82 3.93
C SER A 90 -14.98 16.18 5.07
N PRO A 91 -15.50 16.18 6.31
CA PRO A 91 -14.84 15.57 7.45
C PRO A 91 -14.45 14.12 7.19
N TYR A 92 -13.27 13.73 7.67
CA TYR A 92 -12.74 12.38 7.56
C TYR A 92 -12.31 11.86 8.94
N SER A 93 -12.46 10.57 9.16
CA SER A 93 -11.91 9.89 10.33
C SER A 93 -11.63 8.44 9.99
N ALA A 94 -10.49 7.93 10.45
CA ALA A 94 -10.13 6.52 10.31
C ALA A 94 -9.20 6.09 11.46
N VAL A 95 -9.16 4.78 11.72
CA VAL A 95 -8.31 4.23 12.78
C VAL A 95 -6.83 4.49 12.45
N ASN A 96 -6.06 4.90 13.47
CA ASN A 96 -4.63 5.25 13.36
C ASN A 96 -4.33 6.36 12.35
N GLU A 97 -5.29 7.24 12.05
CA GLU A 97 -5.11 8.38 11.16
C GLU A 97 -5.70 9.66 11.77
N PRO A 98 -5.11 10.16 12.89
CA PRO A 98 -5.62 11.31 13.61
C PRO A 98 -5.35 12.66 12.91
N GLU A 99 -4.47 12.69 11.91
CA GLU A 99 -4.02 13.92 11.24
C GLU A 99 -4.82 14.24 9.97
N SER A 100 -5.68 13.33 9.52
CA SER A 100 -6.55 13.56 8.36
C SER A 100 -7.92 14.08 8.78
N GLU A 101 -8.07 15.40 8.82
CA GLU A 101 -9.34 16.04 9.18
C GLU A 101 -10.38 16.00 8.04
N ASN A 102 -9.93 15.85 6.79
CA ASN A 102 -10.78 15.78 5.61
C ASN A 102 -10.26 14.79 4.56
N ARG A 103 -11.08 14.51 3.54
CA ARG A 103 -10.77 13.54 2.49
C ARG A 103 -9.53 13.90 1.69
N PHE A 104 -9.29 15.19 1.44
CA PHE A 104 -8.08 15.62 0.72
C PHE A 104 -6.82 15.25 1.48
N THR A 105 -6.75 15.59 2.77
CA THR A 105 -5.60 15.25 3.62
C THR A 105 -5.40 13.73 3.70
N ALA A 106 -6.48 12.95 3.81
CA ALA A 106 -6.40 11.49 3.81
C ALA A 106 -5.76 10.92 2.54
N VAL A 107 -6.20 11.38 1.36
CA VAL A 107 -5.61 10.98 0.07
C VAL A 107 -4.15 11.43 -0.05
N PHE A 108 -3.86 12.67 0.34
CA PHE A 108 -2.50 13.22 0.29
C PHE A 108 -1.53 12.41 1.17
N ARG A 109 -1.97 12.02 2.36
CA ARG A 109 -1.18 11.18 3.27
C ARG A 109 -1.00 9.76 2.76
N CYS A 110 -2.02 9.16 2.15
CA CYS A 110 -1.86 7.86 1.47
C CYS A 110 -0.78 7.94 0.37
N ALA A 111 -0.75 9.02 -0.41
CA ALA A 111 0.28 9.24 -1.42
C ALA A 111 1.68 9.41 -0.77
N GLY A 112 1.80 10.24 0.27
CA GLY A 112 3.06 10.41 1.01
C GLY A 112 3.59 9.10 1.62
N HIS A 113 2.69 8.32 2.22
CA HIS A 113 2.96 6.99 2.77
C HIS A 113 3.45 6.01 1.69
N ALA A 114 2.81 6.01 0.52
CA ALA A 114 3.26 5.23 -0.63
C ALA A 114 4.68 5.60 -1.08
N TYR A 115 4.97 6.89 -1.22
CA TYR A 115 6.32 7.36 -1.60
C TYR A 115 7.38 7.01 -0.55
N HIS A 116 7.05 7.09 0.74
CA HIS A 116 7.94 6.64 1.81
C HIS A 116 8.35 5.18 1.63
N HIS A 117 7.40 4.29 1.36
CA HIS A 117 7.67 2.87 1.15
C HIS A 117 8.34 2.56 -0.19
N VAL A 118 8.11 3.35 -1.25
CA VAL A 118 8.90 3.28 -2.49
C VAL A 118 10.38 3.51 -2.17
N GLY A 119 10.71 4.50 -1.34
CA GLY A 119 12.07 4.75 -0.86
C GLY A 119 12.67 3.53 -0.18
N GLN A 120 11.94 2.89 0.75
CA GLN A 120 12.39 1.66 1.42
C GLN A 120 12.63 0.51 0.43
N MET A 121 11.68 0.28 -0.50
CA MET A 121 11.77 -0.79 -1.50
C MET A 121 12.98 -0.65 -2.43
N ILE A 122 13.41 0.58 -2.75
CA ILE A 122 14.62 0.81 -3.57
C ILE A 122 15.86 0.19 -2.91
N TYR A 123 16.05 0.41 -1.61
CA TYR A 123 17.20 -0.15 -0.89
C TYR A 123 17.06 -1.66 -0.69
N LEU A 124 15.87 -2.15 -0.35
CA LEU A 124 15.62 -3.59 -0.22
C LEU A 124 15.90 -4.33 -1.52
N GLN A 125 15.50 -3.78 -2.66
CA GLN A 125 15.73 -4.41 -3.97
C GLN A 125 17.22 -4.54 -4.25
N ARG A 126 17.99 -3.47 -4.00
CA ARG A 126 19.45 -3.48 -4.17
C ARG A 126 20.10 -4.57 -3.33
N GLU A 127 19.72 -4.69 -2.07
CA GLU A 127 20.30 -5.70 -1.17
C GLU A 127 19.87 -7.13 -1.51
N VAL A 128 18.62 -7.33 -1.94
CA VAL A 128 18.15 -8.66 -2.39
C VAL A 128 18.87 -9.11 -3.66
N LEU A 129 19.15 -8.18 -4.60
CA LEU A 129 19.82 -8.50 -5.86
C LEU A 129 21.36 -8.60 -5.74
N LYS A 130 21.99 -7.87 -4.81
CA LYS A 130 23.45 -7.99 -4.56
C LYS A 130 23.86 -9.34 -3.96
N ASN A 131 22.97 -9.96 -3.18
CA ASN A 131 23.23 -11.23 -2.52
C ASN A 131 22.85 -12.44 -3.41
N GLN A 132 23.22 -12.36 -4.69
CA GLN A 132 23.14 -13.42 -5.70
C GLN A 132 24.51 -14.08 -5.88
#